data_AF-A0A945FNI0-F1
#
_entry.id   AF-A0A945FNI0-F1
#
_cell.length_a   1.000
_cell.length_b   1.000
_cell.length_c   1.000
_cell.angle_alpha   90.00
_cell.angle_beta   90.00
_cell.angle_gamma   90.00
#
_symmetry.space_group_name_H-M   'P 1'
#
loop_
_entity.id
_entity.type
_entity.pdbx_description
1 polymer ?
#
loop_
_entity_poly.entity_id
_entity_poly.type
_entity_poly.pdbx_seq_one_letter_code
_entity_poly.pdbx_strand_id
1 'polypeptide(L)'
;MTKKMFISLLCLLIISANSAFASERMARIIGGKQASSTAWPSMAGLADKHSIVFCGASLIGKDWVLTAAHCVYEMDISDFDVFINQPNLERQSANSEFIPVESVLLHPNYNNETLENDLALIKLATSSRKPPIHVLAPFTAQDNAGKLAIALGWGSTTTEQSAPYPVNLQQVDLPLIDNRQCEAAMGPLTEDMLCAGDGLGERDTCFGDSGGPLTVFDTESKTWRQAGITSWGFDCAVLGTYGVYTRLKNYAQFISTNICSAAETPAPVSLNLEVNGNRVTASWNALDNASGYRLNYAPYPRPDTIYSFDMNQATVKSMLLPRGSAFYVGITSYNGNCLSKYSNIEHFVIQ
;
A
#
# COMPACT_ATOMS: atom_id res chain seq x y z
N MET A 1 13.56 51.86 72.81
CA MET A 1 13.01 52.64 71.69
C MET A 1 13.30 51.90 70.40
N THR A 2 12.23 51.63 69.60
CA THR A 2 12.20 51.28 68.16
C THR A 2 12.91 50.00 67.67
N LYS A 3 12.15 48.93 67.31
CA LYS A 3 11.68 48.53 65.94
C LYS A 3 12.80 47.80 65.14
N LYS A 4 12.68 46.64 64.49
CA LYS A 4 11.64 45.74 63.90
C LYS A 4 12.32 44.35 63.74
N MET A 5 11.74 43.22 64.14
CA MET A 5 10.95 42.28 63.33
C MET A 5 11.44 42.07 61.88
N PHE A 6 12.04 40.91 61.58
CA PHE A 6 11.72 40.10 60.38
C PHE A 6 12.16 38.64 60.56
N ILE A 7 11.28 37.77 60.09
CA ILE A 7 11.19 36.30 60.22
C ILE A 7 11.96 35.63 59.06
N SER A 8 12.43 34.39 59.26
CA SER A 8 12.26 33.22 58.35
C SER A 8 13.52 32.33 58.33
N LEU A 9 13.48 31.14 58.96
CA LEU A 9 13.10 29.82 58.37
C LEU A 9 14.23 29.24 57.50
N LEU A 10 15.13 28.44 58.09
CA LEU A 10 15.12 26.96 58.17
C LEU A 10 15.50 26.24 56.85
N CYS A 11 16.71 25.68 56.91
CA CYS A 11 17.35 24.59 56.17
C CYS A 11 16.58 23.67 55.20
N LEU A 12 17.26 23.46 54.06
CA LEU A 12 17.57 22.22 53.32
C LEU A 12 16.46 21.23 52.94
N LEU A 13 16.38 20.96 51.62
CA LEU A 13 16.65 19.62 51.06
C LEU A 13 16.92 19.68 49.55
N ILE A 14 17.95 18.94 49.14
CA ILE A 14 18.43 18.74 47.77
C ILE A 14 17.62 17.62 47.12
N ILE A 15 17.01 17.84 45.96
CA ILE A 15 16.78 16.81 44.93
C ILE A 15 16.91 17.46 43.55
N SER A 16 17.84 16.94 42.76
CA SER A 16 18.01 17.18 41.32
C SER A 16 16.81 16.72 40.51
N ALA A 17 16.28 17.56 39.64
CA ALA A 17 15.46 17.12 38.52
C ALA A 17 16.07 17.69 37.23
N ASN A 18 16.67 16.80 36.45
CA ASN A 18 16.91 17.02 35.04
C ASN A 18 15.60 17.44 34.39
N SER A 19 15.54 18.63 33.82
CA SER A 19 14.52 18.98 32.83
C SER A 19 14.83 18.20 31.56
N ALA A 20 14.51 16.90 31.56
CA ALA A 20 14.21 16.23 30.31
C ALA A 20 12.97 16.93 29.76
N PHE A 21 13.15 17.72 28.71
CA PHE A 21 12.06 18.05 27.81
C PHE A 21 11.55 16.73 27.22
N ALA A 22 10.64 16.08 27.94
CA ALA A 22 9.78 15.06 27.37
C ALA A 22 8.90 15.80 26.36
N SER A 23 9.31 15.72 25.10
CA SER A 23 8.51 16.10 23.96
C SER A 23 7.23 15.25 24.00
N GLU A 24 6.16 15.75 24.61
CA GLU A 24 4.82 15.22 24.41
C GLU A 24 4.48 15.30 22.93
N ARG A 25 4.58 14.18 22.22
CA ARG A 25 4.01 14.02 20.88
C ARG A 25 2.87 13.03 20.97
N MET A 26 1.67 13.58 20.83
CA MET A 26 0.43 12.84 20.69
C MET A 26 0.48 11.95 19.44
N ALA A 27 0.11 10.68 19.57
CA ALA A 27 -0.02 9.73 18.47
C ALA A 27 -1.51 9.54 18.11
N ARG A 28 -1.79 9.47 16.79
CA ARG A 28 -3.08 9.17 16.17
C ARG A 28 -2.83 8.17 15.00
N ILE A 29 -3.73 7.21 14.76
CA ILE A 29 -3.47 5.76 14.51
C ILE A 29 -2.70 5.16 15.69
N ILE A 30 -2.99 3.92 16.12
CA ILE A 30 -2.33 3.37 17.31
C ILE A 30 -0.82 3.35 17.04
N GLY A 31 -0.04 4.06 17.87
CA GLY A 31 1.40 4.29 17.70
C GLY A 31 1.82 5.06 16.43
N GLY A 32 0.88 5.68 15.71
CA GLY A 32 1.09 6.45 14.49
C GLY A 32 1.41 7.93 14.72
N LYS A 33 1.59 8.67 13.63
CA LYS A 33 1.81 10.12 13.62
C LYS A 33 0.99 10.77 12.51
N GLN A 34 0.72 12.06 12.68
CA GLN A 34 0.09 12.85 11.62
C GLN A 34 0.92 12.80 10.33
N ALA A 35 0.28 12.47 9.22
CA ALA A 35 0.88 12.51 7.91
C ALA A 35 1.10 13.96 7.47
N SER A 36 2.18 14.21 6.71
CA SER A 36 2.36 15.50 6.05
C SER A 36 1.22 15.74 5.06
N SER A 37 0.71 16.97 5.01
CA SER A 37 -0.44 17.36 4.17
C SER A 37 -0.21 17.20 2.67
N THR A 38 1.03 16.96 2.25
CA THR A 38 1.43 16.77 0.84
C THR A 38 2.06 15.40 0.57
N ALA A 39 2.22 14.53 1.57
CA ALA A 39 2.95 13.28 1.40
C ALA A 39 2.18 12.24 0.57
N TRP A 40 0.84 12.24 0.65
CA TRP A 40 0.01 11.17 0.11
C TRP A 40 -1.12 11.72 -0.77
N PRO A 41 -0.79 12.30 -1.94
CA PRO A 41 -1.77 12.91 -2.83
C PRO A 41 -2.80 11.93 -3.42
N SER A 42 -2.47 10.64 -3.42
CA SER A 42 -3.36 9.55 -3.85
C SER A 42 -4.27 9.05 -2.73
N MET A 43 -4.10 9.49 -1.49
CA MET A 43 -4.97 9.07 -0.39
C MET A 43 -6.39 9.53 -0.66
N ALA A 44 -7.33 8.59 -0.59
CA ALA A 44 -8.75 8.84 -0.78
C ALA A 44 -9.56 8.32 0.40
N GLY A 45 -10.79 8.80 0.55
CA GLY A 45 -11.75 8.32 1.53
C GLY A 45 -13.13 8.23 0.90
N LEU A 46 -13.89 7.21 1.28
CA LEU A 46 -15.30 7.08 0.94
C LEU A 46 -16.11 7.72 2.03
N ALA A 47 -17.05 8.57 1.66
CA ALA A 47 -17.86 9.31 2.61
C ALA A 47 -19.32 9.32 2.25
N ASP A 48 -20.16 9.27 3.26
CA ASP A 48 -21.60 9.31 3.11
C ASP A 48 -22.11 10.70 2.68
N LYS A 49 -23.42 10.82 2.49
CA LYS A 49 -24.11 12.08 2.17
C LYS A 49 -23.90 13.21 3.19
N HIS A 50 -23.45 12.90 4.41
CA HIS A 50 -23.12 13.88 5.44
C HIS A 50 -21.63 14.23 5.46
N SER A 51 -20.87 13.78 4.45
CA SER A 51 -19.42 13.96 4.34
C SER A 51 -18.64 13.28 5.48
N ILE A 52 -19.20 12.23 6.07
CA ILE A 52 -18.54 11.41 7.08
C ILE A 52 -17.79 10.29 6.37
N VAL A 53 -16.45 10.31 6.47
CA VAL A 53 -15.60 9.24 5.93
C VAL A 53 -15.82 7.96 6.74
N PHE A 54 -16.19 6.87 6.06
CA PHE A 54 -16.43 5.56 6.69
C PHE A 54 -15.38 4.51 6.29
N CYS A 55 -14.73 4.68 5.13
CA CYS A 55 -13.62 3.84 4.69
C CYS A 55 -12.52 4.68 4.03
N GLY A 56 -11.29 4.19 4.14
CA GLY A 56 -10.17 4.62 3.32
C GLY A 56 -10.25 4.07 1.90
N ALA A 57 -9.47 4.69 1.01
CA ALA A 57 -9.30 4.27 -0.37
C ALA A 57 -8.01 4.88 -0.94
N SER A 58 -7.68 4.55 -2.20
CA SER A 58 -6.56 5.17 -2.90
C SER A 58 -6.86 5.42 -4.37
N LEU A 59 -6.42 6.55 -4.90
CA LEU A 59 -6.45 6.85 -6.33
C LEU A 59 -5.39 6.02 -7.05
N ILE A 60 -5.80 5.15 -7.98
CA ILE A 60 -4.91 4.25 -8.75
C ILE A 60 -4.93 4.53 -10.25
N GLY A 61 -5.80 5.42 -10.71
CA GLY A 61 -5.82 5.98 -12.05
C GLY A 61 -6.62 7.28 -12.03
N LYS A 62 -6.56 8.08 -13.10
CA LYS A 62 -7.26 9.39 -13.12
C LYS A 62 -8.78 9.27 -12.87
N ASP A 63 -9.39 8.15 -13.27
CA ASP A 63 -10.82 7.89 -13.10
C ASP A 63 -11.10 6.76 -12.10
N TRP A 64 -10.09 6.24 -11.39
CA TRP A 64 -10.20 4.96 -10.70
C TRP A 64 -9.63 5.01 -9.29
N VAL A 65 -10.45 4.56 -8.34
CA VAL A 65 -10.14 4.46 -6.92
C VAL A 65 -10.25 3.01 -6.48
N LEU A 66 -9.34 2.60 -5.60
CA LEU A 66 -9.23 1.26 -5.03
C LEU A 66 -9.60 1.28 -3.56
N THR A 67 -10.42 0.34 -3.13
CA THR A 67 -10.83 0.16 -1.74
C THR A 67 -11.12 -1.32 -1.47
N ALA A 68 -11.53 -1.66 -0.25
CA ALA A 68 -12.02 -2.98 0.11
C ALA A 68 -13.44 -3.20 -0.45
N ALA A 69 -13.77 -4.42 -0.85
CA ALA A 69 -15.12 -4.77 -1.30
C ALA A 69 -16.14 -4.63 -0.18
N HIS A 70 -15.79 -5.02 1.05
CA HIS A 70 -16.69 -4.93 2.20
C HIS A 70 -17.14 -3.49 2.51
N CYS A 71 -16.37 -2.48 2.08
CA CYS A 71 -16.73 -1.08 2.25
C CYS A 71 -17.90 -0.64 1.36
N VAL A 72 -18.17 -1.35 0.26
CA VAL A 72 -19.16 -0.93 -0.76
C VAL A 72 -20.08 -2.06 -1.20
N TYR A 73 -19.97 -3.23 -0.57
CA TYR A 73 -20.84 -4.38 -0.83
C TYR A 73 -22.29 -4.03 -0.46
N GLU A 74 -23.22 -4.26 -1.39
CA GLU A 74 -24.65 -3.93 -1.26
C GLU A 74 -24.98 -2.44 -1.03
N MET A 75 -24.03 -1.52 -1.30
CA MET A 75 -24.28 -0.07 -1.26
C MET A 75 -24.71 0.49 -2.61
N ASP A 76 -25.59 1.49 -2.60
CA ASP A 76 -25.93 2.27 -3.80
C ASP A 76 -24.86 3.33 -4.06
N ILE A 77 -24.50 3.53 -5.33
CA ILE A 77 -23.47 4.52 -5.71
C ILE A 77 -23.87 5.96 -5.36
N SER A 78 -25.16 6.23 -5.16
CA SER A 78 -25.66 7.54 -4.75
C SER A 78 -25.55 7.79 -3.24
N ASP A 79 -25.19 6.78 -2.45
CA ASP A 79 -25.08 6.88 -0.99
C ASP A 79 -23.73 7.41 -0.51
N PHE A 80 -22.73 7.47 -1.39
CA PHE A 80 -21.40 7.93 -1.04
C PHE A 80 -20.67 8.61 -2.19
N ASP A 81 -19.71 9.46 -1.81
CA ASP A 81 -18.82 10.17 -2.71
C ASP A 81 -17.35 9.90 -2.31
N VAL A 82 -16.41 10.28 -3.18
CA VAL A 82 -14.97 10.10 -2.95
C VAL A 82 -14.28 11.41 -2.63
N PHE A 83 -13.62 11.48 -1.48
CA PHE A 83 -12.64 12.50 -1.14
C PHE A 83 -11.25 12.09 -1.60
N ILE A 84 -10.49 12.99 -2.22
CA ILE A 84 -9.12 12.74 -2.66
C ILE A 84 -8.21 13.87 -2.18
N ASN A 85 -7.04 13.51 -1.63
CA ASN A 85 -6.03 14.44 -1.13
C ASN A 85 -6.60 15.42 -0.08
N GLN A 86 -7.31 14.88 0.92
CA GLN A 86 -8.00 15.64 1.98
C GLN A 86 -7.30 15.45 3.34
N PRO A 87 -6.17 16.14 3.63
CA PRO A 87 -5.38 15.87 4.83
C PRO A 87 -6.07 16.22 6.14
N ASN A 88 -7.13 17.03 6.14
CA ASN A 88 -7.94 17.35 7.32
C ASN A 88 -9.44 17.31 6.99
N LEU A 89 -10.21 16.40 7.57
CA LEU A 89 -11.63 16.19 7.20
C LEU A 89 -12.55 17.37 7.53
N GLU A 90 -12.17 18.26 8.44
CA GLU A 90 -12.98 19.45 8.80
C GLU A 90 -12.64 20.69 7.98
N ARG A 91 -11.50 20.68 7.26
CA ARG A 91 -10.99 21.83 6.52
C ARG A 91 -10.73 21.44 5.09
N GLN A 92 -11.68 21.75 4.21
CA GLN A 92 -11.48 21.58 2.78
C GLN A 92 -10.28 22.40 2.33
N SER A 93 -9.31 21.72 1.72
CA SER A 93 -8.14 22.36 1.13
C SER A 93 -8.46 22.66 -0.33
N ALA A 94 -7.93 23.76 -0.88
CA ALA A 94 -8.04 24.06 -2.31
C ALA A 94 -7.44 22.95 -3.20
N ASN A 95 -6.58 22.10 -2.62
CA ASN A 95 -5.98 20.95 -3.28
C ASN A 95 -6.75 19.64 -3.06
N SER A 96 -7.91 19.65 -2.42
CA SER A 96 -8.72 18.44 -2.23
C SER A 96 -9.80 18.34 -3.29
N GLU A 97 -10.20 17.12 -3.63
CA GLU A 97 -11.24 16.86 -4.62
C GLU A 97 -12.34 16.04 -3.98
N PHE A 98 -13.59 16.37 -4.32
CA PHE A 98 -14.79 15.64 -3.94
C PHE A 98 -15.50 15.25 -5.22
N ILE A 99 -15.53 13.96 -5.51
CA ILE A 99 -15.95 13.46 -6.82
C ILE A 99 -17.00 12.37 -6.63
N PRO A 100 -18.18 12.50 -7.27
CA PRO A 100 -19.18 11.46 -7.26
C PRO A 100 -18.75 10.16 -7.91
N VAL A 101 -19.41 9.08 -7.50
CA VAL A 101 -19.19 7.74 -8.05
C VAL A 101 -20.01 7.55 -9.33
N GLU A 102 -19.36 7.05 -10.38
CA GLU A 102 -20.03 6.63 -11.63
C GLU A 102 -20.45 5.17 -11.57
N SER A 103 -19.56 4.29 -11.10
CA SER A 103 -19.82 2.87 -10.96
C SER A 103 -18.87 2.19 -9.97
N VAL A 104 -19.28 1.04 -9.47
CA VAL A 104 -18.50 0.17 -8.59
C VAL A 104 -18.36 -1.20 -9.24
N LEU A 105 -17.14 -1.73 -9.25
CA LEU A 105 -16.82 -3.07 -9.67
C LEU A 105 -16.20 -3.82 -8.49
N LEU A 106 -16.99 -4.71 -7.88
CA LEU A 106 -16.49 -5.67 -6.91
C LEU A 106 -15.64 -6.73 -7.62
N HIS A 107 -14.65 -7.30 -6.91
CA HIS A 107 -14.02 -8.50 -7.42
C HIS A 107 -15.05 -9.62 -7.59
N PRO A 108 -15.08 -10.32 -8.74
CA PRO A 108 -16.12 -11.31 -9.05
C PRO A 108 -16.15 -12.50 -8.08
N ASN A 109 -15.02 -12.77 -7.40
CA ASN A 109 -14.89 -13.83 -6.41
C ASN A 109 -14.89 -13.30 -4.97
N TYR A 110 -15.31 -12.06 -4.73
CA TYR A 110 -15.44 -11.53 -3.37
C TYR A 110 -16.39 -12.39 -2.55
N ASN A 111 -15.94 -12.78 -1.35
CA ASN A 111 -16.74 -13.54 -0.40
C ASN A 111 -16.91 -12.74 0.88
N ASN A 112 -18.14 -12.32 1.17
CA ASN A 112 -18.45 -11.49 2.35
C ASN A 112 -18.37 -12.25 3.69
N GLU A 113 -18.35 -13.58 3.68
CA GLU A 113 -18.18 -14.40 4.89
C GLU A 113 -16.72 -14.58 5.27
N THR A 114 -15.85 -14.80 4.27
CA THR A 114 -14.42 -15.08 4.49
C THR A 114 -13.52 -13.87 4.28
N LEU A 115 -14.06 -12.79 3.69
CA LEU A 115 -13.33 -11.62 3.20
C LEU A 115 -12.21 -11.97 2.20
N GLU A 116 -12.37 -13.11 1.51
CA GLU A 116 -11.49 -13.47 0.41
C GLU A 116 -11.80 -12.59 -0.82
N ASN A 117 -10.76 -12.21 -1.55
CA ASN A 117 -10.85 -11.26 -2.66
C ASN A 117 -11.51 -9.92 -2.28
N ASP A 118 -11.23 -9.42 -1.08
CA ASP A 118 -11.78 -8.16 -0.56
C ASP A 118 -11.12 -6.92 -1.22
N LEU A 119 -11.54 -6.64 -2.46
CA LEU A 119 -11.20 -5.43 -3.20
C LEU A 119 -12.34 -4.98 -4.12
N ALA A 120 -12.45 -3.67 -4.30
CA ALA A 120 -13.35 -3.05 -5.25
C ALA A 120 -12.67 -1.90 -6.01
N LEU A 121 -13.07 -1.75 -7.27
CA LEU A 121 -12.68 -0.65 -8.15
C LEU A 121 -13.85 0.31 -8.29
N ILE A 122 -13.63 1.57 -7.96
CA ILE A 122 -14.63 2.63 -8.03
C ILE A 122 -14.25 3.54 -9.20
N LYS A 123 -15.16 3.67 -10.16
CA LYS A 123 -15.03 4.63 -11.26
C LYS A 123 -15.58 5.98 -10.82
N LEU A 124 -14.78 7.02 -10.98
CA LEU A 124 -15.13 8.40 -10.68
C LEU A 124 -15.95 9.01 -11.82
N ALA A 125 -16.97 9.81 -11.49
CA ALA A 125 -17.78 10.54 -12.47
C ALA A 125 -17.00 11.60 -13.26
N THR A 126 -15.87 12.06 -12.72
CA THR A 126 -14.93 12.96 -13.41
C THR A 126 -13.49 12.60 -13.08
N SER A 127 -12.55 12.86 -14.01
CA SER A 127 -11.13 12.60 -13.78
C SER A 127 -10.58 13.46 -12.64
N SER A 128 -9.90 12.82 -11.69
CA SER A 128 -9.08 13.48 -10.69
C SER A 128 -7.86 14.13 -11.32
N ARG A 129 -7.40 15.25 -10.75
CA ARG A 129 -6.14 15.92 -11.13
C ARG A 129 -4.97 15.51 -10.23
N LYS A 130 -5.18 14.58 -9.30
CA LYS A 130 -4.14 14.12 -8.37
C LYS A 130 -3.34 12.97 -8.99
N PRO A 131 -2.04 12.88 -8.66
CA PRO A 131 -1.24 11.75 -9.12
C PRO A 131 -1.73 10.46 -8.44
N PRO A 132 -2.02 9.40 -9.22
CA PRO A 132 -2.36 8.10 -8.67
C PRO A 132 -1.13 7.42 -8.05
N ILE A 133 -1.37 6.51 -7.10
CA ILE A 133 -0.34 5.57 -6.63
C ILE A 133 -0.34 4.32 -7.52
N HIS A 134 0.85 3.76 -7.71
CA HIS A 134 0.96 2.48 -8.40
C HIS A 134 0.87 1.31 -7.42
N VAL A 135 0.18 0.25 -7.80
CA VAL A 135 0.14 -1.00 -7.04
C VAL A 135 1.45 -1.77 -7.22
N LEU A 136 1.76 -2.68 -6.28
CA LEU A 136 2.88 -3.58 -6.44
C LEU A 136 2.69 -4.48 -7.67
N ALA A 137 3.75 -4.64 -8.45
CA ALA A 137 3.74 -5.46 -9.65
C ALA A 137 3.69 -6.96 -9.31
N PRO A 138 3.15 -7.80 -10.20
CA PRO A 138 3.18 -9.26 -10.03
C PRO A 138 4.60 -9.81 -9.80
N PHE A 139 4.70 -10.86 -8.99
CA PHE A 139 5.95 -11.63 -8.76
C PHE A 139 7.10 -10.85 -8.12
N THR A 140 6.83 -9.62 -7.66
CA THR A 140 7.80 -8.80 -6.95
C THR A 140 8.07 -9.36 -5.55
N ALA A 141 9.29 -9.14 -5.05
CA ALA A 141 9.70 -9.43 -3.68
C ALA A 141 9.52 -8.23 -2.74
N GLN A 142 8.91 -7.14 -3.22
CA GLN A 142 8.83 -5.87 -2.51
C GLN A 142 7.81 -5.85 -1.35
N ASP A 143 7.08 -6.94 -1.12
CA ASP A 143 6.19 -7.20 0.03
C ASP A 143 6.68 -8.38 0.91
N ASN A 144 7.98 -8.71 0.85
CA ASN A 144 8.55 -9.74 1.71
C ASN A 144 8.49 -9.35 3.19
N ALA A 145 8.37 -10.36 4.06
CA ALA A 145 8.36 -10.21 5.51
C ALA A 145 9.57 -9.42 6.03
N GLY A 146 9.36 -8.67 7.12
CA GLY A 146 10.34 -7.79 7.76
C GLY A 146 10.49 -6.42 7.10
N LYS A 147 9.99 -6.23 5.88
CA LYS A 147 9.98 -4.91 5.24
C LYS A 147 8.99 -3.98 5.94
N LEU A 148 9.34 -2.72 6.06
CA LEU A 148 8.46 -1.70 6.64
C LEU A 148 7.43 -1.23 5.60
N ALA A 149 6.17 -1.22 6.02
CA ALA A 149 5.05 -0.66 5.30
C ALA A 149 4.47 0.54 6.07
N ILE A 150 3.75 1.41 5.36
CA ILE A 150 3.03 2.55 5.92
C ILE A 150 1.54 2.35 5.64
N ALA A 151 0.75 2.23 6.69
CA ALA A 151 -0.70 2.31 6.61
C ALA A 151 -1.16 3.76 6.80
N LEU A 152 -2.22 4.15 6.10
CA LEU A 152 -2.76 5.52 6.06
C LEU A 152 -4.26 5.51 6.31
N GLY A 153 -4.74 6.49 7.07
CA GLY A 153 -6.18 6.65 7.27
C GLY A 153 -6.58 7.70 8.29
N TRP A 154 -7.90 7.80 8.46
CA TRP A 154 -8.56 8.63 9.47
C TRP A 154 -9.29 7.77 10.51
N GLY A 155 -8.91 6.50 10.62
CA GLY A 155 -9.48 5.56 11.57
C GLY A 155 -9.06 5.83 13.01
N SER A 156 -9.62 5.04 13.93
CA SER A 156 -9.49 5.25 15.36
C SER A 156 -8.02 5.19 15.78
N THR A 157 -7.74 6.02 16.78
CA THR A 157 -6.39 6.31 17.25
C THR A 157 -6.11 5.68 18.60
N THR A 158 -7.14 5.04 19.15
CA THR A 158 -7.22 4.48 20.49
C THR A 158 -8.03 3.20 20.43
N THR A 159 -7.82 2.32 21.40
CA THR A 159 -8.67 1.14 21.61
C THR A 159 -10.00 1.48 22.27
N GLU A 160 -10.20 2.73 22.72
CA GLU A 160 -11.47 3.22 23.26
C GLU A 160 -12.50 3.43 22.13
N GLN A 161 -13.55 2.61 22.11
CA GLN A 161 -14.61 2.66 21.07
C GLN A 161 -15.38 3.99 21.00
N SER A 162 -15.38 4.79 22.08
CA SER A 162 -16.06 6.09 22.13
C SER A 162 -15.18 7.28 21.78
N ALA A 163 -13.88 7.06 21.49
CA ALA A 163 -12.98 8.15 21.17
C ALA A 163 -13.31 8.74 19.77
N PRO A 164 -13.23 10.07 19.60
CA PRO A 164 -13.47 10.68 18.31
C PRO A 164 -12.36 10.32 17.31
N TYR A 165 -12.75 10.09 16.07
CA TYR A 165 -11.81 9.86 14.97
C TYR A 165 -10.88 11.08 14.73
N PRO A 166 -9.65 10.84 14.26
CA PRO A 166 -8.72 11.89 13.92
C PRO A 166 -9.22 12.70 12.72
N VAL A 167 -9.32 14.01 12.90
CA VAL A 167 -9.64 14.91 11.79
C VAL A 167 -8.47 15.04 10.80
N ASN A 168 -7.23 14.89 11.25
CA ASN A 168 -6.04 14.93 10.38
C ASN A 168 -5.70 13.51 9.90
N LEU A 169 -5.23 13.38 8.65
CA LEU A 169 -4.70 12.13 8.12
C LEU A 169 -3.53 11.64 8.98
N GLN A 170 -3.58 10.35 9.30
CA GLN A 170 -2.56 9.68 10.10
C GLN A 170 -1.78 8.68 9.24
N GLN A 171 -0.59 8.34 9.72
CA GLN A 171 0.22 7.28 9.16
C GLN A 171 0.90 6.47 10.27
N VAL A 172 1.07 5.18 10.05
CA VAL A 172 1.80 4.29 10.97
C VAL A 172 2.73 3.37 10.20
N ASP A 173 3.91 3.16 10.77
CA ASP A 173 4.92 2.26 10.22
C ASP A 173 4.71 0.85 10.80
N LEU A 174 4.41 -0.13 9.95
CA LEU A 174 4.12 -1.53 10.32
C LEU A 174 5.08 -2.48 9.59
N PRO A 175 5.74 -3.43 10.29
CA PRO A 175 6.51 -4.46 9.60
C PRO A 175 5.57 -5.44 8.93
N LEU A 176 5.90 -5.86 7.71
CA LEU A 176 5.23 -6.97 7.03
C LEU A 176 5.58 -8.29 7.71
N ILE A 177 4.59 -9.17 7.83
CA ILE A 177 4.70 -10.44 8.54
C ILE A 177 4.62 -11.60 7.55
N ASP A 178 5.38 -12.64 7.82
CA ASP A 178 5.33 -13.88 7.04
C ASP A 178 3.95 -14.53 7.17
N ASN A 179 3.38 -15.01 6.05
CA ASN A 179 2.02 -15.55 6.05
C ASN A 179 1.85 -16.75 7.00
N ARG A 180 2.88 -17.59 7.19
CA ARG A 180 2.80 -18.71 8.15
C ARG A 180 2.73 -18.21 9.59
N GLN A 181 3.54 -17.19 9.92
CA GLN A 181 3.48 -16.56 11.23
C GLN A 181 2.13 -15.88 11.45
N CYS A 182 1.61 -15.20 10.42
CA CYS A 182 0.31 -14.57 10.52
C CYS A 182 -0.82 -15.59 10.68
N GLU A 183 -0.83 -16.66 9.91
CA GLU A 183 -1.84 -17.73 9.99
C GLU A 183 -1.87 -18.38 11.37
N ALA A 184 -0.70 -18.58 11.99
CA ALA A 184 -0.62 -19.09 13.36
C ALA A 184 -1.29 -18.15 14.39
N ALA A 185 -1.33 -16.85 14.13
CA ALA A 185 -1.91 -15.84 15.03
C ALA A 185 -3.37 -15.49 14.70
N MET A 186 -3.71 -15.44 13.41
CA MET A 186 -4.98 -14.90 12.90
C MET A 186 -5.99 -15.97 12.49
N GLY A 187 -5.58 -17.25 12.41
CA GLY A 187 -6.39 -18.31 11.82
C GLY A 187 -6.12 -18.45 10.32
N PRO A 188 -6.96 -19.16 9.55
CA PRO A 188 -6.69 -19.44 8.13
C PRO A 188 -6.45 -18.18 7.28
N LEU A 189 -5.36 -18.18 6.49
CA LEU A 189 -5.08 -17.15 5.48
C LEU A 189 -4.85 -17.78 4.11
N THR A 190 -5.19 -17.04 3.06
CA THR A 190 -4.82 -17.40 1.68
C THR A 190 -3.58 -16.62 1.23
N GLU A 191 -2.98 -17.05 0.12
CA GLU A 191 -1.84 -16.34 -0.49
C GLU A 191 -2.22 -14.95 -1.02
N ASP A 192 -3.53 -14.69 -1.17
CA ASP A 192 -4.08 -13.38 -1.57
C ASP A 192 -4.23 -12.41 -0.39
N MET A 193 -3.81 -12.82 0.80
CA MET A 193 -3.72 -11.99 1.98
C MET A 193 -2.26 -11.78 2.39
N LEU A 194 -2.01 -10.66 3.07
CA LEU A 194 -0.75 -10.36 3.73
C LEU A 194 -1.03 -9.72 5.08
N CYS A 195 -0.06 -9.76 5.98
CA CYS A 195 -0.20 -9.18 7.30
C CYS A 195 0.84 -8.11 7.58
N ALA A 196 0.45 -7.13 8.40
CA ALA A 196 1.35 -6.09 8.89
C ALA A 196 1.01 -5.76 10.34
N GLY A 197 2.04 -5.51 11.15
CA GLY A 197 1.88 -5.18 12.56
C GLY A 197 3.06 -5.65 13.39
N ASP A 198 3.34 -5.00 14.51
CA ASP A 198 4.43 -5.41 15.39
C ASP A 198 4.07 -6.57 16.33
N GLY A 199 2.78 -6.93 16.41
CA GLY A 199 2.27 -7.97 17.29
C GLY A 199 2.38 -7.62 18.78
N LEU A 200 2.77 -6.38 19.11
CA LEU A 200 2.93 -5.90 20.49
C LEU A 200 1.70 -5.13 20.98
N GLY A 201 0.73 -4.87 20.10
CA GLY A 201 -0.40 -3.99 20.41
C GLY A 201 0.00 -2.53 20.58
N GLU A 202 1.17 -2.14 20.05
CA GLU A 202 1.66 -0.77 20.10
C GLU A 202 1.33 0.00 18.82
N ARG A 203 1.19 -0.70 17.69
CA ARG A 203 0.88 -0.13 16.38
C ARG A 203 -0.06 -1.00 15.58
N ASP A 204 -1.13 -0.40 15.06
CA ASP A 204 -2.12 -1.11 14.26
C ASP A 204 -2.95 -0.16 13.39
N THR A 205 -3.59 -0.69 12.35
CA THR A 205 -4.76 -0.04 11.74
C THR A 205 -6.00 -0.33 12.57
N CYS A 206 -6.99 0.55 12.54
CA CYS A 206 -8.17 0.41 13.40
C CYS A 206 -9.46 0.80 12.66
N PHE A 207 -10.59 0.80 13.38
CA PHE A 207 -11.90 1.18 12.86
C PHE A 207 -11.82 2.44 12.01
N GLY A 208 -12.36 2.44 10.79
CA GLY A 208 -12.32 3.59 9.87
C GLY A 208 -11.08 3.67 8.96
N ASP A 209 -10.07 2.82 9.16
CA ASP A 209 -8.97 2.63 8.20
C ASP A 209 -9.28 1.56 7.13
N SER A 210 -10.40 0.84 7.28
CA SER A 210 -10.90 -0.16 6.32
C SER A 210 -10.88 0.35 4.89
N GLY A 211 -10.41 -0.46 3.94
CA GLY A 211 -10.23 -0.05 2.55
C GLY A 211 -9.04 0.86 2.27
N GLY A 212 -8.38 1.38 3.31
CA GLY A 212 -7.21 2.24 3.22
C GLY A 212 -5.98 1.53 2.64
N PRO A 213 -5.02 2.29 2.09
CA PRO A 213 -3.83 1.72 1.49
C PRO A 213 -2.78 1.33 2.52
N LEU A 214 -2.19 0.14 2.33
CA LEU A 214 -0.90 -0.23 2.91
C LEU A 214 0.18 -0.06 1.84
N THR A 215 1.15 0.83 2.09
CA THR A 215 2.17 1.21 1.11
C THR A 215 3.56 0.74 1.53
N VAL A 216 4.40 0.40 0.55
CA VAL A 216 5.81 0.03 0.76
C VAL A 216 6.70 0.86 -0.13
N PHE A 217 7.92 1.15 0.33
CA PHE A 217 8.92 1.75 -0.53
C PHE A 217 9.52 0.67 -1.42
N ASP A 218 9.23 0.71 -2.72
CA ASP A 218 9.83 -0.19 -3.71
C ASP A 218 11.27 0.25 -3.97
N THR A 219 12.23 -0.60 -3.60
CA THR A 219 13.66 -0.29 -3.74
C THR A 219 14.15 -0.37 -5.19
N GLU A 220 13.42 -1.07 -6.06
CA GLU A 220 13.78 -1.23 -7.48
C GLU A 220 13.37 0.03 -8.27
N SER A 221 12.13 0.50 -8.08
CA SER A 221 11.61 1.70 -8.73
C SER A 221 11.83 2.99 -7.93
N LYS A 222 12.38 2.89 -6.70
CA LYS A 222 12.68 4.00 -5.77
C LYS A 222 11.49 4.91 -5.50
N THR A 223 10.30 4.33 -5.41
CA THR A 223 9.06 5.06 -5.13
C THR A 223 8.12 4.25 -4.24
N TRP A 224 7.13 4.93 -3.66
CA TRP A 224 6.08 4.27 -2.87
C TRP A 224 5.11 3.54 -3.80
N ARG A 225 4.75 2.32 -3.41
CA ARG A 225 3.77 1.47 -4.10
C ARG A 225 2.76 0.96 -3.10
N GLN A 226 1.53 0.75 -3.51
CA GLN A 226 0.52 0.12 -2.65
C GLN A 226 0.70 -1.40 -2.68
N ALA A 227 0.98 -1.98 -1.52
CA ALA A 227 1.14 -3.42 -1.33
C ALA A 227 -0.17 -4.10 -0.92
N GLY A 228 -1.03 -3.38 -0.19
CA GLY A 228 -2.28 -3.96 0.29
C GLY A 228 -3.43 -2.97 0.49
N ILE A 229 -4.58 -3.54 0.82
CA ILE A 229 -5.81 -2.85 1.20
C ILE A 229 -6.19 -3.32 2.60
N THR A 230 -6.43 -2.41 3.55
CA THR A 230 -6.88 -2.78 4.90
C THR A 230 -8.20 -3.55 4.82
N SER A 231 -8.24 -4.78 5.32
CA SER A 231 -9.39 -5.67 5.19
C SER A 231 -10.00 -6.02 6.54
N TRP A 232 -9.29 -6.78 7.38
CA TRP A 232 -9.82 -7.25 8.67
C TRP A 232 -8.76 -7.46 9.75
N GLY A 233 -9.23 -7.63 10.97
CA GLY A 233 -8.48 -7.95 12.18
C GLY A 233 -9.47 -8.34 13.28
N PHE A 234 -8.99 -8.83 14.43
CA PHE A 234 -9.89 -9.21 15.53
C PHE A 234 -10.42 -7.99 16.29
N ASP A 235 -9.52 -7.10 16.70
CA ASP A 235 -9.79 -5.81 17.32
C ASP A 235 -8.50 -4.98 17.17
N CYS A 236 -8.56 -3.70 17.50
CA CYS A 236 -7.42 -2.82 17.31
C CYS A 236 -6.33 -3.07 18.35
N ALA A 237 -5.10 -3.25 17.88
CA ALA A 237 -3.89 -3.36 18.69
C ALA A 237 -3.96 -4.45 19.76
N VAL A 238 -4.55 -5.59 19.42
CA VAL A 238 -4.54 -6.77 20.29
C VAL A 238 -3.12 -7.36 20.32
N LEU A 239 -2.65 -7.67 21.53
CA LEU A 239 -1.35 -8.29 21.73
C LEU A 239 -1.32 -9.66 21.04
N GLY A 240 -0.29 -9.91 20.23
CA GLY A 240 -0.09 -11.17 19.52
C GLY A 240 -0.87 -11.32 18.22
N THR A 241 -1.56 -10.28 17.76
CA THR A 241 -2.31 -10.29 16.48
C THR A 241 -1.73 -9.29 15.47
N TYR A 242 -2.19 -9.37 14.24
CA TYR A 242 -1.77 -8.50 13.12
C TYR A 242 -2.98 -7.98 12.36
N GLY A 243 -2.82 -6.87 11.65
CA GLY A 243 -3.79 -6.44 10.65
C GLY A 243 -3.65 -7.30 9.39
N VAL A 244 -4.77 -7.72 8.80
CA VAL A 244 -4.83 -8.49 7.56
C VAL A 244 -5.28 -7.60 6.40
N TYR A 245 -4.56 -7.73 5.29
CA TYR A 245 -4.71 -6.89 4.11
C TYR A 245 -4.84 -7.75 2.86
N THR A 246 -5.64 -7.31 1.89
CA THR A 246 -5.66 -7.90 0.54
C THR A 246 -4.33 -7.64 -0.15
N ARG A 247 -3.62 -8.68 -0.63
CA ARG A 247 -2.27 -8.61 -1.21
C ARG A 247 -2.30 -8.22 -2.69
N LEU A 248 -2.00 -6.96 -3.00
CA LEU A 248 -2.25 -6.39 -4.33
C LEU A 248 -1.40 -6.94 -5.47
N LYS A 249 -0.20 -7.47 -5.21
CA LYS A 249 0.62 -8.03 -6.30
C LYS A 249 -0.06 -9.18 -7.03
N ASN A 250 -0.96 -9.91 -6.35
CA ASN A 250 -1.73 -11.00 -6.93
C ASN A 250 -2.91 -10.48 -7.79
N TYR A 251 -3.39 -9.26 -7.52
CA TYR A 251 -4.51 -8.63 -8.22
C TYR A 251 -4.08 -7.59 -9.27
N ALA A 252 -2.79 -7.31 -9.42
CA ALA A 252 -2.31 -6.26 -10.32
C ALA A 252 -2.75 -6.47 -11.78
N GLN A 253 -2.85 -7.72 -12.25
CA GLN A 253 -3.39 -8.01 -13.59
C GLN A 253 -4.89 -7.74 -13.67
N PHE A 254 -5.67 -8.15 -12.67
CA PHE A 254 -7.11 -7.86 -12.58
C PHE A 254 -7.35 -6.34 -12.60
N ILE A 255 -6.60 -5.59 -11.80
CA ILE A 255 -6.68 -4.13 -11.73
C ILE A 255 -6.39 -3.54 -13.11
N SER A 256 -5.23 -3.88 -13.70
CA SER A 256 -4.84 -3.36 -15.02
C SER A 256 -5.89 -3.64 -16.09
N THR A 257 -6.47 -4.84 -16.12
CA THR A 257 -7.45 -5.22 -17.15
C THR A 257 -8.75 -4.43 -17.06
N ASN A 258 -9.14 -3.99 -15.86
CA ASN A 258 -10.39 -3.27 -15.66
C ASN A 258 -10.24 -1.75 -15.70
N ILE A 259 -9.08 -1.20 -15.33
CA ILE A 259 -8.91 0.26 -15.26
C ILE A 259 -8.32 0.89 -16.53
N CYS A 260 -7.60 0.10 -17.33
CA CYS A 260 -6.83 0.62 -18.46
C CYS A 260 -7.53 0.40 -19.80
N SER A 261 -7.55 1.45 -20.62
CA SER A 261 -7.91 1.32 -22.03
C SER A 261 -6.79 0.67 -22.85
N ALA A 262 -7.12 0.23 -24.06
CA ALA A 262 -6.13 -0.28 -25.01
C ALA A 262 -5.09 0.80 -25.40
N ALA A 263 -5.44 2.09 -25.34
CA ALA A 263 -4.52 3.19 -25.64
C ALA A 263 -3.52 3.45 -24.50
N GLU A 264 -3.94 3.24 -23.26
CA GLU A 264 -3.08 3.42 -22.06
C GLU A 264 -2.17 2.22 -21.81
N THR A 265 -2.57 1.04 -22.29
CA THR A 265 -1.82 -0.21 -22.12
C THR A 265 -0.67 -0.30 -23.12
N PRO A 266 0.60 -0.41 -22.68
CA PRO A 266 1.72 -0.60 -23.58
C PRO A 266 1.61 -1.89 -24.38
N ALA A 267 2.12 -1.89 -25.60
CA ALA A 267 2.25 -3.11 -26.38
C ALA A 267 3.30 -4.05 -25.75
N PRO A 268 3.21 -5.37 -25.94
CA PRO A 268 4.31 -6.28 -25.61
C PRO A 268 5.54 -5.98 -26.47
N VAL A 269 6.73 -6.02 -25.87
CA VAL A 269 8.00 -5.88 -26.59
C VAL A 269 8.46 -7.22 -27.17
N SER A 270 9.43 -7.17 -28.09
CA SER A 270 10.18 -8.35 -28.52
C SER A 270 11.47 -8.49 -27.71
N LEU A 271 11.62 -9.60 -27.01
CA LEU A 271 12.81 -9.97 -26.24
C LEU A 271 13.84 -10.63 -27.16
N ASN A 272 15.08 -10.14 -27.11
CA ASN A 272 16.26 -10.80 -27.63
C ASN A 272 17.11 -11.30 -26.45
N LEU A 273 17.50 -12.58 -26.50
CA LEU A 273 18.32 -13.22 -25.48
C LEU A 273 19.62 -13.77 -26.08
N GLU A 274 20.76 -13.28 -25.60
CA GLU A 274 22.09 -13.72 -26.01
C GLU A 274 22.83 -14.39 -24.86
N VAL A 275 23.48 -15.52 -25.13
CA VAL A 275 24.31 -16.25 -24.16
C VAL A 275 25.73 -16.37 -24.70
N ASN A 276 26.69 -15.81 -23.96
CA ASN A 276 28.12 -15.89 -24.29
C ASN A 276 28.91 -16.39 -23.07
N GLY A 277 29.30 -17.66 -23.11
CA GLY A 277 29.88 -18.33 -21.94
C GLY A 277 28.90 -18.35 -20.77
N ASN A 278 29.28 -17.72 -19.66
CA ASN A 278 28.45 -17.60 -18.46
C ASN A 278 27.69 -16.26 -18.38
N ARG A 279 27.74 -15.44 -19.44
CA ARG A 279 27.03 -14.16 -19.52
C ARG A 279 25.73 -14.33 -20.29
N VAL A 280 24.64 -13.87 -19.71
CA VAL A 280 23.34 -13.76 -20.38
C VAL A 280 23.00 -12.29 -20.53
N THR A 281 22.59 -11.89 -21.73
CA THR A 281 22.12 -10.54 -22.04
C THR A 281 20.71 -10.61 -22.59
N ALA A 282 19.75 -10.00 -21.89
CA ALA A 282 18.40 -9.75 -22.37
C ALA A 282 18.30 -8.32 -22.89
N SER A 283 17.73 -8.10 -24.07
CA SER A 283 17.48 -6.77 -24.64
C SER A 283 16.16 -6.69 -25.39
N TRP A 284 15.59 -5.48 -25.48
CA TRP A 284 14.32 -5.22 -26.18
C TRP A 284 14.25 -3.77 -26.67
N ASN A 285 13.24 -3.46 -27.49
CA ASN A 285 13.01 -2.11 -28.00
C ASN A 285 12.25 -1.25 -26.99
N ALA A 286 12.60 0.03 -26.91
CA ALA A 286 11.83 1.03 -26.17
C ALA A 286 10.46 1.27 -26.83
N LEU A 287 9.48 1.68 -26.04
CA LEU A 287 8.12 2.03 -26.44
C LEU A 287 7.81 3.43 -25.94
N ASP A 288 7.26 4.28 -26.80
CA ASP A 288 6.98 5.69 -26.46
C ASP A 288 5.95 5.85 -25.33
N ASN A 289 5.02 4.91 -25.21
CA ASN A 289 3.97 4.92 -24.20
C ASN A 289 4.26 4.03 -22.96
N ALA A 290 5.50 3.54 -22.79
CA ALA A 290 5.88 2.78 -21.61
C ALA A 290 6.64 3.66 -20.60
N SER A 291 6.17 3.66 -19.35
CA SER A 291 6.88 4.28 -18.23
C SER A 291 8.04 3.42 -17.70
N GLY A 292 8.02 2.12 -18.01
CA GLY A 292 9.13 1.21 -17.74
C GLY A 292 8.84 -0.24 -18.11
N TYR A 293 9.75 -1.12 -17.71
CA TYR A 293 9.75 -2.54 -18.04
C TYR A 293 10.03 -3.39 -16.81
N ARG A 294 9.57 -4.63 -16.83
CA ARG A 294 9.88 -5.63 -15.82
C ARG A 294 10.45 -6.86 -16.48
N LEU A 295 11.58 -7.34 -15.96
CA LEU A 295 12.14 -8.62 -16.36
C LEU A 295 11.55 -9.69 -15.42
N ASN A 296 10.88 -10.66 -16.02
CA ASN A 296 10.26 -11.78 -15.34
C ASN A 296 11.05 -13.05 -15.69
N TYR A 297 11.29 -13.90 -14.70
CA TYR A 297 12.04 -15.14 -14.89
C TYR A 297 11.51 -16.26 -14.01
N ALA A 298 11.67 -17.49 -14.47
CA ALA A 298 11.28 -18.70 -13.75
C ALA A 298 12.30 -19.82 -14.02
N PRO A 299 12.52 -20.76 -13.08
CA PRO A 299 13.45 -21.87 -13.31
C PRO A 299 13.08 -22.71 -14.55
N TYR A 300 14.09 -23.19 -15.28
CA TYR A 300 13.93 -24.13 -16.38
C TYR A 300 14.42 -25.53 -15.97
N PRO A 301 13.73 -26.62 -16.34
CA PRO A 301 12.53 -26.67 -17.19
C PRO A 301 11.20 -26.57 -16.42
N ARG A 302 11.25 -26.38 -15.08
CA ARG A 302 10.06 -26.36 -14.24
C ARG A 302 9.79 -24.94 -13.71
N PRO A 303 8.81 -24.22 -14.27
CA PRO A 303 8.51 -22.85 -13.87
C PRO A 303 7.66 -22.82 -12.59
N ASP A 304 8.12 -23.49 -11.53
CA ASP A 304 7.38 -23.67 -10.28
C ASP A 304 7.11 -22.32 -9.58
N THR A 305 7.95 -21.32 -9.82
CA THR A 305 7.78 -19.96 -9.28
C THR A 305 8.32 -18.94 -10.27
N ILE A 306 7.59 -17.83 -10.42
CA ILE A 306 7.99 -16.68 -11.23
C ILE A 306 8.50 -15.60 -10.28
N TYR A 307 9.57 -14.94 -10.69
CA TYR A 307 10.15 -13.79 -10.02
C TYR A 307 10.24 -12.63 -10.99
N SER A 308 10.23 -11.41 -10.47
CA SER A 308 10.34 -10.22 -11.31
C SER A 308 11.09 -9.09 -10.61
N PHE A 309 11.84 -8.31 -11.39
CA PHE A 309 12.45 -7.06 -10.92
C PHE A 309 12.21 -5.93 -11.92
N ASP A 310 12.01 -4.72 -11.37
CA ASP A 310 11.80 -3.50 -12.14
C ASP A 310 13.08 -3.09 -12.87
N MET A 311 12.97 -2.93 -14.18
CA MET A 311 14.05 -2.45 -15.05
C MET A 311 14.03 -0.92 -15.18
N ASN A 312 13.01 -0.26 -14.64
CA ASN A 312 12.67 1.12 -14.95
C ASN A 312 12.65 1.32 -16.47
N GLN A 313 13.35 2.33 -17.00
CA GLN A 313 13.45 2.57 -18.43
C GLN A 313 14.59 1.82 -19.13
N ALA A 314 15.35 0.97 -18.42
CA ALA A 314 16.42 0.22 -19.05
C ALA A 314 15.84 -0.82 -20.01
N THR A 315 16.45 -0.95 -21.19
CA THR A 315 16.03 -1.87 -22.25
C THR A 315 17.02 -3.02 -22.47
N VAL A 316 18.03 -3.12 -21.61
CA VAL A 316 19.05 -4.16 -21.66
C VAL A 316 19.47 -4.54 -20.24
N LYS A 317 19.68 -5.84 -20.02
CA LYS A 317 20.23 -6.39 -18.78
C LYS A 317 21.21 -7.51 -19.09
N SER A 318 22.44 -7.37 -18.63
CA SER A 318 23.44 -8.43 -18.67
C SER A 318 23.76 -8.94 -17.26
N MET A 319 23.88 -10.25 -17.11
CA MET A 319 24.24 -10.91 -15.86
C MET A 319 25.25 -12.02 -16.09
N LEU A 320 26.14 -12.22 -15.11
CA LEU A 320 26.99 -13.40 -15.04
C LEU A 320 26.29 -14.42 -14.15
N LEU A 321 26.09 -15.63 -14.67
CA LEU A 321 25.36 -16.69 -13.98
C LEU A 321 26.26 -17.93 -13.81
N PRO A 322 26.18 -18.63 -12.67
CA PRO A 322 26.91 -19.87 -12.47
C PRO A 322 26.54 -20.95 -13.49
N ARG A 323 27.49 -21.87 -13.73
CA ARG A 323 27.24 -23.09 -14.51
C ARG A 323 26.04 -23.85 -13.96
N GLY A 324 25.18 -24.34 -14.85
CA GLY A 324 23.93 -25.02 -14.50
C GLY A 324 22.74 -24.09 -14.26
N SER A 325 22.94 -22.77 -14.29
CA SER A 325 21.82 -21.81 -14.26
C SER A 325 20.95 -21.98 -15.50
N ALA A 326 19.64 -22.16 -15.31
CA ALA A 326 18.69 -22.36 -16.38
C ALA A 326 17.36 -21.69 -16.05
N PHE A 327 16.90 -20.80 -16.93
CA PHE A 327 15.70 -20.00 -16.68
C PHE A 327 14.91 -19.73 -17.96
N TYR A 328 13.60 -19.64 -17.81
CA TYR A 328 12.72 -18.90 -18.73
C TYR A 328 12.83 -17.41 -18.43
N VAL A 329 12.73 -16.56 -19.46
CA VAL A 329 12.79 -15.11 -19.35
C VAL A 329 11.72 -14.47 -20.24
N GLY A 330 11.01 -13.49 -19.70
CA GLY A 330 10.04 -12.67 -20.44
C GLY A 330 9.99 -11.24 -19.92
N ILE A 331 9.61 -10.31 -20.78
CA ILE A 331 9.49 -8.89 -20.44
C ILE A 331 8.02 -8.49 -20.42
N THR A 332 7.64 -7.69 -19.43
CA THR A 332 6.37 -6.96 -19.43
C THR A 332 6.67 -5.47 -19.43
N SER A 333 5.90 -4.69 -20.17
CA SER A 333 5.94 -3.23 -20.16
C SER A 333 4.84 -2.68 -19.28
N TYR A 334 5.06 -1.51 -18.67
CA TYR A 334 4.03 -0.87 -17.87
C TYR A 334 3.97 0.65 -18.09
N ASN A 335 2.75 1.18 -18.02
CA ASN A 335 2.47 2.61 -17.94
C ASN A 335 1.56 2.86 -16.73
N GLY A 336 2.16 3.32 -15.64
CA GLY A 336 1.47 3.36 -14.35
C GLY A 336 1.00 1.97 -13.91
N ASN A 337 -0.31 1.82 -13.70
CA ASN A 337 -0.95 0.55 -13.35
C ASN A 337 -1.42 -0.26 -14.58
N CYS A 338 -1.11 0.18 -15.80
CA CYS A 338 -1.43 -0.53 -17.04
C CYS A 338 -0.28 -1.45 -17.44
N LEU A 339 -0.55 -2.75 -17.48
CA LEU A 339 0.42 -3.82 -17.73
C LEU A 339 0.20 -4.44 -19.11
N SER A 340 1.27 -4.57 -19.88
CA SER A 340 1.24 -5.33 -21.13
C SER A 340 1.14 -6.83 -20.87
N LYS A 341 0.78 -7.60 -21.91
CA LYS A 341 1.09 -9.03 -21.94
C LYS A 341 2.62 -9.24 -21.97
N TYR A 342 3.07 -10.45 -21.67
CA TYR A 342 4.46 -10.85 -21.86
C TYR A 342 4.92 -10.67 -23.32
N SER A 343 6.22 -10.39 -23.49
CA SER A 343 6.96 -10.61 -24.72
C SER A 343 6.92 -12.08 -25.16
N ASN A 344 7.64 -12.42 -26.25
CA ASN A 344 8.10 -13.79 -26.42
C ASN A 344 8.86 -14.26 -25.16
N ILE A 345 8.66 -15.52 -24.80
CA ILE A 345 9.35 -16.17 -23.68
C ILE A 345 10.53 -16.94 -24.24
N GLU A 346 11.72 -16.55 -23.81
CA GLU A 346 12.97 -17.23 -24.16
C GLU A 346 13.43 -18.11 -23.00
N HIS A 347 14.36 -19.03 -23.26
CA HIS A 347 15.05 -19.78 -22.20
C HIS A 347 16.53 -19.94 -22.51
N PHE A 348 17.32 -20.21 -21.47
CA PHE A 348 18.74 -20.53 -21.62
C PHE A 348 19.19 -21.56 -20.59
N VAL A 349 20.33 -22.19 -20.86
CA VAL A 349 21.06 -23.04 -19.92
C VAL A 349 22.55 -22.68 -20.01
N ILE A 350 23.16 -22.34 -18.87
CA ILE A 350 24.61 -22.10 -18.81
C ILE A 350 25.33 -23.44 -18.72
N GLN A 351 26.07 -23.76 -19.79
CA GLN A 351 26.76 -25.04 -19.97
C GLN A 351 28.04 -25.21 -19.16
#